data_AF-A0A645HTE3-F1
#
_entry.id   AF-A0A645HTE3-F1
#
_cell.length_a   1.000
_cell.length_b   1.000
_cell.length_c   1.000
_cell.angle_alpha   90.00
_cell.angle_beta   90.00
_cell.angle_gamma   90.00
#
_symmetry.space_group_name_H-M   'P 1'
#
loop_
_entity.id
_entity.type
_entity.pdbx_description
1 polymer ?
#
loop_
_entity_poly.entity_id
_entity_poly.type
_entity_poly.pdbx_seq_one_letter_code
_entity_poly.pdbx_strand_id
1 'polypeptide(L)'
;MAKISKNGVPDNAMVVSCLLPVIICVWVYFQPDNLSRITAFAVIGIYISFQMVVLAALRQRLKGWKPAGEWTIGGWGVIVNVLALAYGLCGIWLLAQPADSSDFIDRWTVLFGLAIVVGSGLIYMFLTRPFGRSAAPENDAIAYASKLNMGQDN
;
A
#
# COMPACT_ATOMS: atom_id res chain seq x y z
N MET A 1 20.53 -0.26 -1.67
CA MET A 1 20.20 -0.70 -3.05
C MET A 1 20.00 -2.21 -3.01
N ALA A 2 18.83 -2.72 -3.40
CA ALA A 2 18.63 -4.16 -3.47
C ALA A 2 19.55 -4.71 -4.58
N LYS A 3 20.60 -5.43 -4.19
CA LYS A 3 21.52 -6.05 -5.15
C LYS A 3 20.78 -7.24 -5.77
N ILE A 4 20.55 -7.17 -7.07
CA ILE A 4 19.97 -8.29 -7.81
C ILE A 4 21.06 -9.37 -7.92
N SER A 5 20.70 -10.59 -7.55
CA SER A 5 21.55 -11.76 -7.62
C SER A 5 21.84 -12.17 -9.07
N LYS A 6 22.79 -13.10 -9.26
CA LYS A 6 23.09 -13.69 -10.56
C LYS A 6 21.85 -14.37 -11.19
N ASN A 7 20.90 -14.79 -10.37
CA ASN A 7 19.66 -15.45 -10.77
C ASN A 7 18.49 -14.47 -10.99
N GLY A 8 18.73 -13.16 -11.02
CA GLY A 8 17.69 -12.16 -11.28
C GLY A 8 16.76 -11.88 -10.09
N VAL A 9 17.07 -12.40 -8.91
CA VAL A 9 16.25 -12.23 -7.69
C VAL A 9 16.92 -11.29 -6.68
N PRO A 10 16.15 -10.49 -5.91
CA PRO A 10 16.69 -9.62 -4.88
C PRO A 10 16.91 -10.40 -3.57
N ASP A 11 18.00 -11.15 -3.47
CA ASP A 11 18.28 -12.08 -2.36
C ASP A 11 18.06 -11.48 -0.97
N ASN A 12 18.66 -10.31 -0.70
CA ASN A 12 18.55 -9.65 0.60
C ASN A 12 17.10 -9.27 0.96
N ALA A 13 16.30 -8.84 -0.02
CA ALA A 13 14.91 -8.50 0.21
C ALA A 13 14.06 -9.75 0.49
N MET A 14 14.33 -10.84 -0.25
CA MET A 14 13.64 -12.11 -0.07
C MET A 14 13.90 -12.67 1.33
N VAL A 15 15.17 -12.74 1.75
CA VAL A 15 15.54 -13.23 3.10
C VAL A 15 14.83 -12.43 4.18
N VAL A 16 14.84 -11.10 4.11
CA VAL A 16 14.14 -10.25 5.10
C VAL A 16 12.62 -10.48 5.07
N SER A 17 12.02 -10.57 3.88
CA SER A 17 10.57 -10.82 3.73
C SER A 17 10.12 -12.19 4.23
N CYS A 18 11.00 -13.20 4.24
CA CYS A 18 10.71 -14.53 4.76
C CYS A 18 11.00 -14.65 6.26
N LEU A 19 12.09 -14.05 6.73
CA LEU A 19 12.46 -14.12 8.15
C LEU A 19 11.51 -13.33 9.04
N LEU A 20 11.02 -12.17 8.59
CA LEU A 20 10.16 -11.33 9.40
C LEU A 20 8.83 -12.02 9.79
N PRO A 21 8.08 -12.67 8.87
CA PRO A 21 6.93 -13.50 9.24
C PRO A 21 7.29 -14.66 10.18
N VAL A 22 8.43 -15.33 9.98
CA VAL A 22 8.86 -16.44 10.85
C VAL A 22 9.08 -15.96 12.29
N ILE A 23 9.75 -14.81 12.47
CA ILE A 23 9.96 -14.21 13.80
C ILE A 23 8.62 -13.88 14.45
N ILE A 24 7.68 -13.31 13.70
CA ILE A 24 6.33 -13.00 14.19
C ILE A 24 5.59 -14.28 14.58
N CYS A 25 5.68 -15.36 13.80
CA CYS A 25 5.05 -16.64 14.13
C CYS A 25 5.61 -17.24 15.42
N VAL A 26 6.93 -17.21 15.61
CA VAL A 26 7.57 -17.67 16.86
C VAL A 26 7.11 -16.81 18.04
N TRP A 27 7.00 -15.49 17.87
CA TRP A 27 6.49 -14.60 18.92
C TRP A 27 5.05 -14.93 19.31
N VAL A 28 4.16 -15.09 18.32
CA VAL A 28 2.74 -15.43 18.53
C VAL A 28 2.60 -16.80 19.20
N TYR A 29 3.46 -17.76 18.90
CA TYR A 29 3.45 -19.07 19.57
C TYR A 29 3.57 -18.96 21.09
N PHE A 30 4.40 -18.03 21.59
CA PHE A 30 4.56 -17.79 23.04
C PHE A 30 3.53 -16.81 23.61
N GLN A 31 2.88 -15.99 22.78
CA GLN A 31 1.94 -14.94 23.18
C GLN A 31 0.74 -14.88 22.21
N PRO A 32 -0.20 -15.85 22.28
CA PRO A 32 -1.28 -15.98 21.30
C PRO A 32 -2.25 -14.79 21.31
N ASP A 33 -2.41 -14.12 22.45
CA ASP A 33 -3.30 -12.95 22.60
C ASP A 33 -2.88 -11.77 21.71
N ASN A 34 -1.62 -11.73 21.27
CA ASN A 34 -1.10 -10.70 20.38
C ASN A 34 -1.50 -10.89 18.90
N LEU A 35 -2.03 -12.06 18.53
CA LEU A 35 -2.34 -12.38 17.12
C LEU A 35 -3.31 -11.38 16.49
N SER A 36 -4.38 -11.03 17.22
CA SER A 36 -5.41 -10.09 16.73
C SER A 36 -4.82 -8.69 16.51
N ARG A 37 -3.95 -8.24 17.42
CA ARG A 37 -3.28 -6.93 17.37
C ARG A 37 -2.30 -6.81 16.20
N ILE A 38 -1.47 -7.84 16.02
CA ILE A 38 -0.52 -7.92 14.91
C ILE A 38 -1.27 -7.95 13.57
N THR A 39 -2.37 -8.71 13.50
CA THR A 39 -3.20 -8.80 12.30
C THR A 39 -3.86 -7.45 11.99
N ALA A 40 -4.44 -6.78 12.99
CA ALA A 40 -5.04 -5.46 12.82
C ALA A 40 -4.02 -4.42 12.30
N PHE A 41 -2.80 -4.45 12.84
CA PHE A 41 -1.69 -3.64 12.35
C PHE A 41 -1.28 -3.95 10.91
N ALA A 42 -1.21 -5.23 10.53
CA ALA A 42 -0.91 -5.60 9.15
C ALA A 42 -2.01 -5.11 8.17
N VAL A 43 -3.27 -5.29 8.55
CA VAL A 43 -4.43 -4.95 7.71
C VAL A 43 -4.58 -3.43 7.53
N ILE A 44 -4.36 -2.60 8.57
CA ILE A 44 -4.40 -1.14 8.42
C ILE A 44 -3.32 -0.64 7.46
N GLY A 45 -2.12 -1.25 7.48
CA GLY A 45 -1.04 -0.95 6.54
C GLY A 45 -1.40 -1.30 5.09
N ILE A 46 -2.06 -2.44 4.88
CA ILE A 46 -2.59 -2.85 3.58
C ILE A 46 -3.65 -1.86 3.08
N TYR A 47 -4.59 -1.45 3.93
CA TYR A 47 -5.61 -0.47 3.55
C TYR A 47 -4.99 0.87 3.14
N ILE A 48 -4.02 1.39 3.88
CA ILE A 48 -3.32 2.63 3.52
C ILE A 48 -2.62 2.49 2.16
N SER A 49 -1.99 1.33 1.92
CA SER A 49 -1.31 1.02 0.66
C SER A 49 -2.28 0.99 -0.53
N PHE A 50 -3.44 0.34 -0.37
CA PHE A 50 -4.48 0.35 -1.40
C PHE A 50 -5.06 1.75 -1.61
N GLN A 51 -5.19 2.54 -0.55
CA GLN A 51 -5.76 3.86 -0.65
C GLN A 51 -4.90 4.81 -1.49
N MET A 52 -3.58 4.66 -1.45
CA MET A 52 -2.69 5.40 -2.34
C MET A 52 -2.97 5.11 -3.82
N VAL A 53 -3.25 3.85 -4.18
CA VAL A 53 -3.58 3.44 -5.55
C VAL A 53 -4.97 3.91 -5.96
N VAL A 54 -5.97 3.74 -5.08
CA VAL A 54 -7.36 4.17 -5.34
C VAL A 54 -7.44 5.68 -5.53
N LEU A 55 -6.74 6.47 -4.70
CA LEU A 55 -6.65 7.92 -4.83
C LEU A 55 -5.95 8.33 -6.13
N ALA A 56 -4.84 7.69 -6.49
CA ALA A 56 -4.14 7.96 -7.73
C ALA A 56 -5.03 7.69 -8.96
N ALA A 57 -5.74 6.56 -8.96
CA ALA A 57 -6.67 6.19 -10.03
C ALA A 57 -7.86 7.15 -10.11
N LEU A 58 -8.45 7.52 -8.97
CA LEU A 58 -9.55 8.49 -8.91
C LEU A 58 -9.09 9.85 -9.43
N ARG A 59 -7.93 10.34 -8.99
CA ARG A 59 -7.34 11.61 -9.47
C ARG A 59 -7.17 11.62 -10.98
N GLN A 60 -6.67 10.53 -11.58
CA GLN A 60 -6.51 10.48 -13.03
C GLN A 60 -7.85 10.38 -13.77
N ARG A 61 -8.81 9.60 -13.27
CA ARG A 61 -10.16 9.54 -13.85
C ARG A 61 -10.84 10.92 -13.86
N LEU A 62 -10.70 11.69 -12.77
CA LEU A 62 -11.22 13.07 -12.69
C LEU A 62 -10.54 14.02 -13.69
N LYS A 63 -9.30 13.76 -14.10
CA LYS A 63 -8.61 14.49 -15.17
C LYS A 63 -8.99 14.03 -16.59
N GLY A 64 -9.99 13.16 -16.73
CA GLY A 64 -10.46 12.65 -18.03
C GLY A 64 -9.72 11.41 -18.52
N TRP A 65 -8.96 10.73 -17.66
CA TRP A 65 -8.31 9.47 -18.02
C TRP A 65 -9.34 8.40 -18.37
N LYS A 66 -9.30 7.91 -19.61
CA LYS A 66 -10.02 6.72 -20.08
C LYS A 66 -9.06 5.53 -20.02
N PRO A 67 -9.33 4.49 -19.20
CA PRO A 67 -8.46 3.33 -19.11
C PRO A 67 -8.33 2.64 -20.47
N ALA A 68 -7.10 2.39 -20.91
CA ALA A 68 -6.81 1.57 -22.09
C ALA A 68 -6.44 0.16 -21.63
N GLY A 69 -6.97 -0.86 -22.29
CA GLY A 69 -6.76 -2.27 -21.97
C GLY A 69 -7.88 -3.15 -22.51
N GLU A 70 -7.67 -4.47 -22.49
CA GLU A 70 -8.62 -5.46 -22.99
C GLU A 70 -9.96 -5.47 -22.24
N TRP A 71 -9.99 -4.93 -21.01
CA TRP A 71 -11.18 -4.88 -20.17
C TRP A 71 -11.40 -3.51 -19.53
N THR A 72 -12.65 -3.04 -19.58
CA THR A 72 -13.08 -1.78 -18.98
C THR A 72 -14.52 -1.89 -18.45
N ILE A 73 -14.78 -1.27 -17.29
CA ILE A 73 -16.13 -1.12 -16.71
C ILE A 73 -16.82 0.14 -17.27
N GLY A 74 -16.16 0.89 -18.17
CA GLY A 74 -16.70 2.12 -18.74
C GLY A 74 -16.98 3.18 -17.67
N GLY A 75 -18.15 3.83 -17.75
CA GLY A 75 -18.54 4.96 -16.88
C GLY A 75 -18.67 4.60 -15.39
N TRP A 76 -18.91 3.33 -15.06
CA TRP A 76 -19.05 2.88 -13.66
C TRP A 76 -17.73 2.89 -12.87
N GLY A 77 -16.59 3.01 -13.55
CA GLY A 77 -15.28 3.02 -12.88
C GLY A 77 -15.15 4.12 -11.82
N VAL A 78 -15.74 5.30 -12.03
CA VAL A 78 -15.67 6.39 -11.04
C VAL A 78 -16.45 6.01 -9.77
N ILE A 79 -17.66 5.48 -9.91
CA ILE A 79 -18.50 5.05 -8.78
C ILE A 79 -17.80 3.96 -7.97
N VAL A 80 -17.26 2.94 -8.65
CA VAL A 80 -16.52 1.85 -7.99
C VAL A 80 -15.30 2.38 -7.24
N ASN A 81 -14.54 3.32 -7.82
CA ASN A 81 -13.40 3.93 -7.11
C ASN A 81 -13.83 4.72 -5.86
N VAL A 82 -14.93 5.48 -5.95
CA VAL A 82 -15.44 6.24 -4.80
C VAL A 82 -15.89 5.29 -3.68
N LEU A 83 -16.58 4.20 -4.03
CA LEU A 83 -16.99 3.18 -3.07
C LEU A 83 -15.78 2.47 -2.45
N ALA A 84 -14.77 2.13 -3.26
CA ALA A 84 -13.51 1.54 -2.77
C ALA A 84 -12.80 2.49 -1.80
N LEU A 85 -12.78 3.80 -2.12
CA LEU A 85 -12.22 4.82 -1.23
C LEU A 85 -12.99 4.87 0.10
N ALA A 86 -14.31 4.97 0.05
CA ALA A 86 -15.15 5.00 1.25
C ALA A 86 -14.93 3.74 2.12
N TYR A 87 -14.93 2.56 1.50
CA TYR A 87 -14.69 1.30 2.20
C TYR A 87 -13.30 1.24 2.87
N GLY A 88 -12.25 1.64 2.14
CA GLY A 88 -10.90 1.68 2.69
C GLY A 88 -10.77 2.64 3.87
N LEU A 89 -11.41 3.83 3.80
CA LEU A 89 -11.43 4.79 4.92
C LEU A 89 -12.18 4.23 6.13
N CYS A 90 -13.34 3.59 5.91
CA CYS A 90 -14.08 2.94 6.99
C CYS A 90 -13.25 1.82 7.66
N GLY A 91 -12.55 1.00 6.86
CA GLY A 91 -11.67 -0.05 7.37
C GLY A 91 -10.51 0.49 8.21
N ILE A 92 -9.85 1.56 7.73
CA ILE A 92 -8.79 2.25 8.49
C ILE A 92 -9.36 2.80 9.81
N TRP A 93 -10.52 3.46 9.75
CA TRP A 93 -11.15 4.04 10.94
C TRP A 93 -11.53 2.99 11.98
N LEU A 94 -12.08 1.85 11.53
CA LEU A 94 -12.46 0.73 12.40
C LEU A 94 -11.22 0.11 13.07
N LEU A 95 -10.14 -0.12 12.33
CA LEU A 95 -8.91 -0.72 12.86
C LEU A 95 -8.07 0.25 13.68
N ALA A 96 -8.25 1.56 13.49
CA ALA A 96 -7.63 2.59 14.31
C ALA A 96 -8.29 2.74 15.69
N GLN A 97 -9.44 2.10 15.93
CA GLN A 97 -10.10 2.16 17.23
C GLN A 97 -9.25 1.46 18.32
N PRO A 98 -9.37 1.92 19.57
CA PRO A 98 -8.64 1.32 20.68
C PRO A 98 -9.03 -0.14 20.92
N ALA A 99 -8.05 -0.99 21.23
CA ALA A 99 -8.30 -2.34 21.70
C ALA A 99 -8.75 -2.36 23.16
N ASP A 100 -9.49 -3.39 23.57
CA ASP A 100 -9.89 -3.59 24.97
C ASP A 100 -8.67 -3.98 25.81
N SER A 101 -7.98 -2.99 26.35
CA SER A 101 -6.83 -3.14 27.25
C SER A 101 -6.77 -1.98 28.24
N SER A 102 -6.35 -2.28 29.47
CA SER A 102 -6.11 -1.29 30.53
C SER A 102 -4.87 -0.44 30.25
N ASP A 103 -3.90 -0.99 29.52
CA ASP A 103 -2.63 -0.34 29.23
C ASP A 103 -2.74 0.58 28.02
N PHE A 104 -2.32 1.84 28.18
CA PHE A 104 -2.48 2.86 27.14
C PHE A 104 -1.72 2.52 25.84
N ILE A 105 -0.48 2.03 25.95
CA ILE A 105 0.33 1.64 24.79
C ILE A 105 -0.34 0.47 24.08
N ASP A 106 -0.77 -0.51 24.86
CA ASP A 106 -1.37 -1.74 24.36
C ASP A 106 -2.69 -1.48 23.62
N ARG A 107 -3.51 -0.60 24.19
CA ARG A 107 -4.77 -0.11 23.62
C ARG A 107 -4.59 0.55 22.24
N TRP A 108 -3.49 1.26 22.03
CA TRP A 108 -3.20 1.99 20.79
C TRP A 108 -2.08 1.35 19.95
N THR A 109 -1.75 0.08 20.20
CA THR A 109 -0.64 -0.63 19.57
C THR A 109 -0.66 -0.51 18.04
N VAL A 110 -1.85 -0.59 17.44
CA VAL A 110 -2.02 -0.47 15.98
C VAL A 110 -1.54 0.88 15.45
N LEU A 111 -1.93 1.98 16.11
CA LEU A 111 -1.51 3.33 15.71
C LEU A 111 -0.03 3.59 16.00
N PHE A 112 0.50 3.07 17.10
CA PHE A 112 1.94 3.16 17.40
C PHE A 112 2.76 2.39 16.36
N GLY A 113 2.37 1.16 16.03
CA GLY A 113 3.01 0.37 14.98
C GLY A 113 2.98 1.11 13.65
N LEU A 114 1.83 1.68 13.29
CA LEU A 114 1.68 2.48 12.08
C LEU A 114 2.60 3.72 12.10
N ALA A 115 2.64 4.45 13.20
CA ALA A 115 3.49 5.64 13.35
C ALA A 115 4.98 5.31 13.23
N ILE A 116 5.42 4.17 13.76
CA ILE A 116 6.80 3.69 13.63
C ILE A 116 7.12 3.35 12.17
N VAL A 117 6.24 2.63 11.47
CA VAL A 117 6.47 2.28 10.06
C VAL A 117 6.47 3.51 9.17
N VAL A 118 5.46 4.38 9.30
CA VAL A 118 5.39 5.61 8.52
C VAL A 118 6.56 6.53 8.87
N GLY A 119 6.87 6.67 10.16
CA GLY A 119 7.98 7.49 10.64
C GLY A 119 9.33 7.01 10.13
N SER A 120 9.63 5.72 10.22
CA SER A 120 10.88 5.14 9.68
C SER A 120 10.98 5.33 8.16
N GLY A 121 9.87 5.14 7.42
CA GLY A 121 9.79 5.42 5.99
C GLY A 121 10.09 6.88 5.68
N LEU A 122 9.45 7.82 6.38
CA LEU A 122 9.65 9.25 6.22
C LEU A 122 11.08 9.70 6.59
N ILE A 123 11.66 9.13 7.65
CA ILE A 123 13.05 9.40 8.03
C ILE A 123 13.99 8.92 6.92
N TYR A 124 13.79 7.70 6.40
CA TYR A 124 14.56 7.19 5.27
C TYR A 124 14.42 8.10 4.04
N MET A 125 13.19 8.51 3.71
CA MET A 125 12.88 9.44 2.63
C MET A 125 13.60 10.78 2.79
N PHE A 126 13.59 11.36 3.99
CA PHE A 126 14.17 12.66 4.28
C PHE A 126 15.70 12.66 4.22
N LEU A 127 16.33 11.59 4.76
CA LEU A 127 17.78 11.44 4.79
C LEU A 127 18.36 11.08 3.41
N THR A 128 17.73 10.13 2.71
CA THR A 128 18.27 9.59 1.45
C THR A 128 17.77 10.33 0.21
N ARG A 129 16.69 11.12 0.34
CA ARG A 129 16.00 11.85 -0.73
C ARG A 129 15.97 11.08 -2.07
N PRO A 130 15.32 9.91 -2.11
CA PRO A 130 15.29 9.10 -3.32
C PRO A 130 14.36 9.69 -4.39
N PHE A 131 13.43 10.57 -4.02
CA PHE A 131 12.51 11.25 -4.94
C PHE A 131 13.29 12.18 -5.88
N GLY A 132 13.06 12.03 -7.19
CA GLY A 132 13.73 12.82 -8.23
C GLY A 132 15.01 12.19 -8.81
N ARG A 133 15.46 11.04 -8.30
CA ARG A 133 16.60 10.29 -8.88
C ARG A 133 16.19 9.34 -10.02
N SER A 134 14.90 9.32 -10.36
CA SER A 134 14.33 8.53 -11.45
C SER A 134 13.93 9.45 -12.60
N ALA A 135 14.38 9.13 -13.80
CA ALA A 135 13.92 9.77 -15.04
C ALA A 135 12.69 9.05 -15.64
N ALA A 136 12.03 8.18 -14.86
CA ALA A 136 10.81 7.51 -15.29
C ALA A 136 9.72 8.56 -15.57
N PRO A 137 8.95 8.40 -16.67
CA PRO A 137 7.86 9.31 -16.98
C PRO A 137 6.82 9.29 -15.85
N GLU A 138 6.31 10.47 -15.52
CA GLU A 138 5.29 10.67 -14.49
C GLU A 138 4.08 11.41 -15.07
N ASN A 139 2.89 11.15 -14.53
CA ASN A 139 1.63 11.77 -14.95
C ASN A 139 1.31 11.60 -16.46
N ASP A 140 1.84 10.55 -17.09
CA ASP A 140 1.69 10.22 -18.51
C ASP A 140 0.55 9.24 -18.81
N ALA A 141 -0.19 8.81 -17.77
CA ALA A 141 -1.27 7.84 -17.86
C ALA A 141 -2.30 8.14 -18.95
N ILE A 142 -2.63 9.41 -19.18
CA ILE A 142 -3.56 9.84 -20.23
C ILE A 142 -2.93 9.68 -21.62
N ALA A 143 -1.69 10.16 -21.80
CA ALA A 143 -0.98 10.08 -23.07
C ALA A 143 -0.65 8.63 -23.48
N TYR A 144 -0.34 7.77 -22.50
CA TYR A 144 -0.09 6.36 -22.74
C TYR A 144 -1.39 5.63 -23.11
N ALA A 145 -2.48 5.88 -22.36
CA ALA A 145 -3.78 5.30 -22.66
C ALA A 145 -4.31 5.73 -24.05
N SER A 146 -4.13 6.98 -24.45
CA SER A 146 -4.51 7.41 -25.81
C SER A 146 -3.73 6.68 -26.89
N LYS A 147 -2.42 6.45 -26.69
CA LYS A 147 -1.58 5.71 -27.65
C LYS A 147 -2.05 4.26 -27.80
N LEU A 148 -2.39 3.60 -26.70
CA LEU A 148 -2.87 2.22 -26.71
C LEU A 148 -4.22 2.10 -27.42
N ASN A 149 -5.17 3.01 -27.14
CA ASN A 149 -6.46 3.00 -27.82
C ASN A 149 -6.32 3.24 -29.34
N MET A 150 -5.45 4.17 -29.76
CA MET A 150 -5.17 4.41 -31.20
C MET A 150 -4.53 3.21 -31.90
N GLY A 151 -3.77 2.38 -31.17
CA GLY A 151 -3.13 1.17 -31.71
C GLY A 151 -4.06 -0.03 -31.83
N GLN A 152 -5.22 -0.01 -31.17
CA GLN A 152 -6.24 -1.07 -31.25
C GLN A 152 -7.22 -0.87 -32.42
N ASP A 153 -7.27 0.34 -33.00
CA ASP A 153 -8.16 0.70 -34.11
C ASP A 153 -7.55 0.43 -35.51
N ASN A 154 -6.33 -0.12 -35.59
CA ASN A 154 -5.64 -0.55 -36.82
C ASN A 154 -5.54 -2.07 -36.90
#